data_AF-A0A951B9D6-F1
#
_entry.id   AF-A0A951B9D6-F1
#
_cell.length_a   1.000
_cell.length_b   1.000
_cell.length_c   1.000
_cell.angle_alpha   90.00
_cell.angle_beta   90.00
_cell.angle_gamma   90.00
#
_symmetry.space_group_name_H-M   'P 1'
#
loop_
_entity.id
_entity.type
_entity.pdbx_description
1 polymer ?
#
loop_
_entity_poly.entity_id
_entity_poly.type
_entity_poly.pdbx_seq_one_letter_code
_entity_poly.pdbx_strand_id
1 'polypeptide(L)'
;RNEYISVILDRSPENIAKFFEANQARELSGDEKIQALKLLELQRHAMLMYTSCGWFFDEISGIETVQVIEYAGRVLQLASELFSDAELEPGFLERLALAKSNVPEHKDGAEIYRKWVKPAIIGLKQIAAHYAIRSLVRNTRDERRVYCYEIDPKEVRPLSSGRVGVSAGRVDVRSRITQECADLEFGVIHFGDHNLSAGVRNFDDPQKLEGLVRDLTQSFNHADLTNAIRVLDQHFQGSTYSLKSLVGDDQKQIISAILENTMAEAEASFRGVYEHHAALLRFLTENNLPVPAPLRATAEYVVTASLRKAFESDFVELDTIRSFVHQARQLHLNLDNTTLGYDLANAITRLMQTLSEQPENTGLIAKLVGILKLVRELNFPVDLWRTQNIYYDMLRNVEPHFANFDQERGWVSCFRELGESLMLRVDQLAQARMMPVAA
;
A
#
# COMPACT_ATOMS: atom_id res chain seq x y z
N ARG A 1 -26.93 9.79 25.60
CA ARG A 1 -26.77 9.97 24.13
C ARG A 1 -25.91 11.18 23.78
N ASN A 2 -26.35 12.42 24.04
CA ASN A 2 -25.65 13.62 23.52
C ASN A 2 -24.17 13.66 23.92
N GLU A 3 -23.87 13.27 25.16
CA GLU A 3 -22.50 13.17 25.68
C GLU A 3 -21.60 12.18 24.91
N TYR A 4 -22.17 11.26 24.12
CA TYR A 4 -21.40 10.28 23.34
C TYR A 4 -20.50 10.92 22.27
N ILE A 5 -20.74 12.19 21.92
CA ILE A 5 -19.84 12.95 21.06
C ILE A 5 -18.40 12.98 21.61
N SER A 6 -18.23 13.03 22.94
CA SER A 6 -16.92 12.96 23.58
C SER A 6 -16.16 11.69 23.22
N VAL A 7 -16.84 10.54 23.20
CA VAL A 7 -16.25 9.24 22.82
C VAL A 7 -15.99 9.16 21.32
N ILE A 8 -16.85 9.74 20.49
CA ILE A 8 -16.63 9.78 19.04
C ILE A 8 -15.36 10.57 18.70
N LEU A 9 -15.11 11.68 19.41
CA LEU A 9 -13.94 12.54 19.23
C LEU A 9 -12.66 11.91 19.81
N ASP A 10 -12.76 11.17 20.91
CA ASP A 10 -11.65 10.43 21.49
C ASP A 10 -12.10 9.04 22.00
N ARG A 11 -11.64 7.99 21.32
CA ARG A 11 -11.91 6.58 21.67
C ARG A 11 -10.82 5.96 22.55
N SER A 12 -10.03 6.77 23.25
CA SER A 12 -9.07 6.27 24.24
C SER A 12 -9.78 5.46 25.33
N PRO A 13 -9.16 4.37 25.85
CA PRO A 13 -9.73 3.59 26.95
C PRO A 13 -10.09 4.46 28.16
N GLU A 14 -9.28 5.48 28.45
CA GLU A 14 -9.48 6.41 29.56
C GLU A 14 -10.73 7.28 29.35
N ASN A 15 -10.96 7.79 28.14
CA ASN A 15 -12.14 8.60 27.84
C ASN A 15 -13.42 7.78 27.84
N ILE A 16 -13.38 6.54 27.33
CA ILE A 16 -14.52 5.61 27.40
C ILE A 16 -14.87 5.29 28.85
N ALA A 17 -13.87 5.04 29.70
CA ALA A 17 -14.08 4.80 31.13
C ALA A 17 -14.77 6.01 31.82
N LYS A 18 -14.26 7.22 31.58
CA LYS A 18 -14.87 8.47 32.09
C LYS A 18 -16.30 8.66 31.62
N PHE A 19 -16.58 8.37 30.34
CA PHE A 19 -17.94 8.45 29.81
C PHE A 19 -18.89 7.52 30.55
N PHE A 20 -18.49 6.27 30.81
CA PHE A 20 -19.31 5.33 31.57
C PHE A 20 -19.48 5.76 33.02
N GLU A 21 -18.41 6.16 33.71
CA GLU A 21 -18.48 6.67 35.10
C GLU A 21 -19.49 7.81 35.26
N ALA A 22 -19.53 8.73 34.30
CA ALA A 22 -20.42 9.90 34.35
C ALA A 22 -21.88 9.58 33.95
N ASN A 23 -22.13 8.54 33.16
CA ASN A 23 -23.44 8.31 32.52
C ASN A 23 -24.13 6.99 32.92
N GLN A 24 -23.44 6.07 33.59
CA GLN A 24 -24.03 4.78 33.99
C GLN A 24 -24.91 4.94 35.23
N ALA A 25 -26.13 4.37 35.20
CA ALA A 25 -27.03 4.38 36.36
C ALA A 25 -26.60 3.39 37.46
N ARG A 26 -25.83 2.38 37.07
CA ARG A 26 -25.17 1.39 37.92
C ARG A 26 -23.88 0.96 37.24
N GLU A 27 -23.01 0.28 37.98
CA GLU A 27 -21.85 -0.35 37.35
C GLU A 27 -22.30 -1.38 36.30
N LEU A 28 -21.77 -1.23 35.09
CA LEU A 28 -22.03 -2.13 33.96
C LEU A 28 -20.91 -3.16 33.82
N SER A 29 -21.27 -4.40 33.53
CA SER A 29 -20.33 -5.45 33.16
C SER A 29 -19.63 -5.13 31.82
N GLY A 30 -18.58 -5.90 31.47
CA GLY A 30 -17.91 -5.76 30.17
C GLY A 30 -18.89 -5.92 28.99
N ASP A 31 -19.73 -6.95 29.04
CA ASP A 31 -20.73 -7.23 27.99
C ASP A 31 -21.79 -6.14 27.91
N GLU A 32 -22.24 -5.61 29.06
CA GLU A 32 -23.22 -4.52 29.11
C GLU A 32 -22.63 -3.21 28.55
N LYS A 33 -21.34 -2.95 28.79
CA LYS A 33 -20.64 -1.81 28.18
C LYS A 33 -20.55 -1.97 26.66
N ILE A 34 -20.24 -3.16 26.15
CA ILE A 34 -20.23 -3.45 24.72
C ILE A 34 -21.63 -3.23 24.12
N GLN A 35 -22.69 -3.75 24.74
CA GLN A 35 -24.07 -3.54 24.30
C GLN A 35 -24.44 -2.04 24.28
N ALA A 36 -24.07 -1.29 25.33
CA ALA A 36 -24.32 0.15 25.40
C ALA A 36 -23.59 0.90 24.26
N LEU A 37 -22.33 0.57 23.97
CA LEU A 37 -21.59 1.15 22.85
C LEU A 37 -22.23 0.79 21.50
N LYS A 38 -22.65 -0.46 21.30
CA LYS A 38 -23.36 -0.89 20.08
C LYS A 38 -24.66 -0.12 19.89
N LEU A 39 -25.45 0.11 20.95
CA LEU A 39 -26.68 0.91 20.90
C LEU A 39 -26.40 2.39 20.53
N LEU A 40 -25.34 2.97 21.10
CA LEU A 40 -24.93 4.35 20.81
C LEU A 40 -24.44 4.51 19.37
N GLU A 41 -23.69 3.55 18.84
CA GLU A 41 -23.27 3.51 17.43
C GLU A 41 -24.44 3.25 16.48
N LEU A 42 -25.37 2.37 16.85
CA LEU A 42 -26.60 2.15 16.08
C LEU A 42 -27.36 3.47 15.92
N GLN A 43 -27.55 4.20 17.01
CA GLN A 43 -28.19 5.52 16.96
C GLN A 43 -27.38 6.53 16.14
N ARG A 44 -26.05 6.53 16.26
CA ARG A 44 -25.16 7.40 15.46
C ARG A 44 -25.36 7.16 13.97
N HIS A 45 -25.30 5.90 13.53
CA HIS A 45 -25.48 5.54 12.13
C HIS A 45 -26.90 5.77 11.64
N ALA A 46 -27.92 5.59 12.49
CA ALA A 46 -29.29 5.95 12.18
C ALA A 46 -29.48 7.46 11.95
N MET A 47 -28.68 8.33 12.59
CA MET A 47 -28.66 9.76 12.28
C MET A 47 -27.88 10.05 10.99
N LEU A 48 -26.73 9.39 10.78
CA LEU A 48 -25.88 9.61 9.61
C LEU A 48 -26.55 9.20 8.28
N MET A 49 -27.42 8.18 8.29
CA MET A 49 -28.12 7.76 7.07
C MET A 49 -29.14 8.80 6.55
N TYR A 50 -29.46 9.85 7.33
CA TYR A 50 -30.31 10.97 6.89
C TYR A 50 -29.51 12.16 6.33
N THR A 51 -28.22 11.97 6.03
CA THR A 51 -27.40 13.03 5.44
C THR A 51 -27.91 13.43 4.06
N SER A 52 -28.38 14.67 3.92
CA SER A 52 -29.08 15.13 2.70
C SER A 52 -28.19 15.21 1.46
N CYS A 53 -26.91 15.53 1.60
CA CYS A 53 -26.00 15.63 0.44
C CYS A 53 -25.84 14.29 -0.30
N GLY A 54 -25.99 13.16 0.39
CA GLY A 54 -25.96 11.83 -0.23
C GLY A 54 -27.20 11.52 -1.09
N TRP A 55 -28.27 12.31 -1.00
CA TRP A 55 -29.50 12.12 -1.77
C TRP A 55 -29.76 13.23 -2.78
N PHE A 56 -28.82 14.17 -2.95
CA PHE A 56 -28.97 15.31 -3.85
C PHE A 56 -28.85 14.93 -5.32
N PHE A 57 -28.08 13.88 -5.63
CA PHE A 57 -27.76 13.48 -7.00
C PHE A 57 -28.85 12.61 -7.62
N ASP A 58 -29.00 12.71 -8.93
CA ASP A 58 -29.99 11.94 -9.69
C ASP A 58 -29.66 10.45 -9.75
N GLU A 59 -28.42 10.04 -9.42
CA GLU A 59 -27.95 8.65 -9.47
C GLU A 59 -27.62 8.07 -8.08
N ILE A 60 -28.36 7.03 -7.71
CA ILE A 60 -28.24 6.36 -6.41
C ILE A 60 -27.03 5.42 -6.30
N SER A 61 -26.38 5.09 -7.42
CA SER A 61 -25.12 4.34 -7.43
C SER A 61 -23.89 5.23 -7.21
N GLY A 62 -24.08 6.55 -6.99
CA GLY A 62 -23.02 7.49 -6.64
C GLY A 62 -22.39 7.17 -5.28
N ILE A 63 -21.12 7.52 -5.11
CA ILE A 63 -20.34 7.20 -3.90
C ILE A 63 -20.98 7.79 -2.64
N GLU A 64 -21.61 8.96 -2.75
CA GLU A 64 -22.26 9.66 -1.66
C GLU A 64 -23.54 8.93 -1.20
N THR A 65 -24.38 8.49 -2.13
CA THR A 65 -25.60 7.74 -1.82
C THR A 65 -25.25 6.36 -1.27
N VAL A 66 -24.27 5.68 -1.86
CA VAL A 66 -23.79 4.39 -1.36
C VAL A 66 -23.27 4.51 0.06
N GLN A 67 -22.51 5.57 0.40
CA GLN A 67 -22.05 5.81 1.77
C GLN A 67 -23.22 5.96 2.77
N VAL A 68 -24.31 6.62 2.36
CA VAL A 68 -25.51 6.75 3.18
C VAL A 68 -26.18 5.38 3.39
N ILE A 69 -26.26 4.57 2.34
CA ILE A 69 -26.80 3.19 2.42
C ILE A 69 -25.88 2.32 3.29
N GLU A 70 -24.57 2.52 3.30
CA GLU A 70 -23.64 1.82 4.20
C GLU A 70 -23.91 2.14 5.67
N TYR A 71 -24.26 3.39 6.00
CA TYR A 71 -24.70 3.72 7.36
C TYR A 71 -25.97 2.94 7.74
N ALA A 72 -26.94 2.83 6.83
CA ALA A 72 -28.11 1.99 7.05
C ALA A 72 -27.74 0.50 7.19
N GLY A 73 -26.81 0.00 6.39
CA GLY A 73 -26.26 -1.35 6.51
C GLY A 73 -25.65 -1.61 7.89
N ARG A 74 -24.91 -0.64 8.44
CA ARG A 74 -24.35 -0.72 9.79
C ARG A 74 -25.44 -0.71 10.88
N VAL A 75 -26.53 0.04 10.69
CA VAL A 75 -27.70 -0.02 11.58
C VAL A 75 -28.32 -1.41 11.57
N LEU A 76 -28.54 -1.99 10.39
CA LEU A 76 -29.11 -3.34 10.25
C LEU A 76 -28.22 -4.39 10.93
N GLN A 77 -26.90 -4.31 10.72
CA GLN A 77 -25.95 -5.19 11.38
C GLN A 77 -26.06 -5.10 12.91
N LEU A 78 -25.90 -3.90 13.48
CA LEU A 78 -25.94 -3.71 14.93
C LEU A 78 -27.31 -4.09 15.52
N ALA A 79 -28.40 -3.81 14.80
CA ALA A 79 -29.74 -4.20 15.23
C ALA A 79 -29.89 -5.72 15.30
N SER A 80 -29.39 -6.46 14.31
CA SER A 80 -29.45 -7.93 14.30
C SER A 80 -28.63 -8.57 15.44
N GLU A 81 -27.53 -7.93 15.85
CA GLU A 81 -26.69 -8.39 16.97
C GLU A 81 -27.31 -8.08 18.35
N LEU A 82 -28.10 -7.01 18.45
CA LEU A 82 -28.68 -6.54 19.71
C LEU A 82 -30.10 -7.04 19.95
N PHE A 83 -30.85 -7.32 18.88
CA PHE A 83 -32.28 -7.63 18.94
C PHE A 83 -32.55 -8.93 18.17
N SER A 84 -32.66 -10.03 18.90
CA SER A 84 -32.76 -11.40 18.37
C SER A 84 -33.93 -11.63 17.39
N ASP A 85 -34.98 -10.80 17.44
CA ASP A 85 -36.21 -10.93 16.62
C ASP A 85 -36.32 -9.87 15.51
N ALA A 86 -35.29 -9.03 15.29
CA ALA A 86 -35.37 -7.90 14.37
C ALA A 86 -34.93 -8.28 12.94
N GLU A 87 -35.83 -8.89 12.15
CA GLU A 87 -35.63 -9.07 10.70
C GLU A 87 -35.90 -7.77 9.91
N LEU A 88 -35.05 -6.77 10.08
CA LEU A 88 -35.22 -5.46 9.44
C LEU A 88 -34.72 -5.41 8.00
N GLU A 89 -33.74 -6.26 7.64
CA GLU A 89 -33.07 -6.22 6.33
C GLU A 89 -34.02 -6.49 5.15
N PRO A 90 -34.92 -7.49 5.18
CA PRO A 90 -35.85 -7.73 4.07
C PRO A 90 -36.74 -6.51 3.77
N GLY A 91 -37.38 -5.96 4.80
CA GLY A 91 -38.25 -4.78 4.65
C GLY A 91 -37.48 -3.51 4.27
N PHE A 92 -36.21 -3.39 4.65
CA PHE A 92 -35.34 -2.32 4.19
C PHE A 92 -35.04 -2.45 2.69
N LEU A 93 -34.68 -3.65 2.22
CA LEU A 93 -34.39 -3.91 0.81
C LEU A 93 -35.62 -3.68 -0.08
N GLU A 94 -36.81 -4.07 0.37
CA GLU A 94 -38.06 -3.81 -0.36
C GLU A 94 -38.29 -2.31 -0.58
N ARG A 95 -38.04 -1.49 0.45
CA ARG A 95 -38.18 -0.02 0.34
C ARG A 95 -37.08 0.58 -0.51
N LEU A 96 -35.84 0.10 -0.35
CA LEU A 96 -34.69 0.61 -1.08
C LEU A 96 -34.77 0.26 -2.58
N ALA A 97 -35.42 -0.85 -2.96
CA ALA A 97 -35.68 -1.22 -4.36
C ALA A 97 -36.59 -0.23 -5.11
N LEU A 98 -37.33 0.64 -4.40
CA LEU A 98 -38.14 1.69 -5.01
C LEU A 98 -37.27 2.80 -5.60
N ALA A 99 -36.07 3.01 -5.06
CA ALA A 99 -35.09 3.92 -5.64
C ALA A 99 -34.46 3.25 -6.87
N LYS A 100 -34.75 3.77 -8.06
CA LYS A 100 -34.21 3.24 -9.33
C LYS A 100 -32.90 3.92 -9.67
N SER A 101 -31.96 3.13 -10.21
CA SER A 101 -30.72 3.65 -10.79
C SER A 101 -30.97 4.04 -12.24
N ASN A 102 -30.31 5.09 -12.71
CA ASN A 102 -30.30 5.45 -14.13
C ASN A 102 -29.31 4.57 -14.92
N VAL A 103 -28.46 3.80 -14.23
CA VAL A 103 -27.51 2.86 -14.81
C VAL A 103 -28.14 1.46 -14.86
N PRO A 104 -28.41 0.90 -16.06
CA PRO A 104 -29.10 -0.39 -16.22
C PRO A 104 -28.45 -1.55 -15.46
N GLU A 105 -27.12 -1.55 -15.35
CA GLU A 105 -26.33 -2.57 -14.65
C GLU A 105 -26.59 -2.58 -13.14
N HIS A 106 -27.00 -1.45 -12.56
CA HIS A 106 -27.26 -1.31 -11.13
C HIS A 106 -28.72 -1.51 -10.75
N LYS A 107 -29.66 -1.38 -11.70
CA LYS A 107 -31.11 -1.60 -11.53
C LYS A 107 -31.76 -0.70 -10.47
N ASP A 108 -31.56 -0.99 -9.19
CA ASP A 108 -32.19 -0.28 -8.07
C ASP A 108 -31.34 -0.34 -6.79
N GLY A 109 -31.80 0.38 -5.76
CA GLY A 109 -31.07 0.49 -4.51
C GLY A 109 -30.88 -0.83 -3.77
N ALA A 110 -31.79 -1.82 -3.94
CA ALA A 110 -31.61 -3.12 -3.32
C ALA A 110 -30.47 -3.92 -3.97
N GLU A 111 -30.35 -3.84 -5.29
CA GLU A 111 -29.21 -4.43 -6.01
C GLU A 111 -27.89 -3.73 -5.64
N ILE A 112 -27.90 -2.40 -5.53
CA ILE A 112 -26.74 -1.62 -5.04
C ILE A 112 -26.33 -2.08 -3.63
N TYR A 113 -27.29 -2.24 -2.71
CA TYR A 113 -27.02 -2.74 -1.38
C TYR A 113 -26.35 -4.13 -1.42
N ARG A 114 -26.91 -5.08 -2.17
CA ARG A 114 -26.35 -6.44 -2.28
C ARG A 114 -24.95 -6.43 -2.88
N LYS A 115 -24.72 -5.57 -3.88
CA LYS A 115 -23.47 -5.52 -4.63
C LYS A 115 -22.34 -4.85 -3.85
N TRP A 116 -22.62 -3.78 -3.11
CA TRP A 116 -21.57 -2.95 -2.50
C TRP A 116 -21.68 -2.82 -0.99
N VAL A 117 -22.88 -2.68 -0.43
CA VAL A 117 -23.03 -2.46 1.02
C VAL A 117 -22.92 -3.76 1.81
N LYS A 118 -23.60 -4.83 1.39
CA LYS A 118 -23.57 -6.12 2.09
C LYS A 118 -22.15 -6.70 2.19
N PRO A 119 -21.31 -6.67 1.13
CA PRO A 119 -19.93 -7.14 1.21
C PRO A 119 -19.00 -6.24 2.04
N ALA A 120 -19.34 -4.95 2.20
CA ALA A 120 -18.58 -4.01 3.02
C ALA A 120 -18.82 -4.19 4.53
N ILE A 121 -19.80 -5.01 4.93
CA ILE A 121 -20.03 -5.37 6.33
C ILE A 121 -18.99 -6.39 6.77
N ILE A 122 -18.08 -5.95 7.64
CA ILE A 122 -16.96 -6.75 8.14
C ILE A 122 -17.11 -6.98 9.65
N GLY A 123 -17.08 -8.23 10.07
CA GLY A 123 -17.04 -8.67 11.47
C GLY A 123 -15.66 -9.18 11.91
N LEU A 124 -15.54 -9.53 13.19
CA LEU A 124 -14.26 -9.91 13.81
C LEU A 124 -13.59 -11.11 13.14
N LYS A 125 -14.36 -12.10 12.67
CA LYS A 125 -13.82 -13.29 11.97
C LYS A 125 -13.18 -12.92 10.62
N GLN A 126 -13.80 -12.02 9.85
CA GLN A 126 -13.23 -11.53 8.60
C GLN A 126 -11.95 -10.74 8.86
N ILE A 127 -11.90 -9.93 9.93
CA ILE A 127 -10.69 -9.21 10.33
C ILE A 127 -9.55 -10.17 10.70
N ALA A 128 -9.83 -11.24 11.45
CA ALA A 128 -8.84 -12.28 11.72
C ALA A 128 -8.36 -12.96 10.43
N ALA A 129 -9.26 -13.20 9.46
CA ALA A 129 -8.87 -13.73 8.16
C ALA A 129 -7.95 -12.76 7.39
N HIS A 130 -8.27 -11.45 7.38
CA HIS A 130 -7.41 -10.43 6.79
C HIS A 130 -6.02 -10.44 7.44
N TYR A 131 -5.95 -10.45 8.77
CA TYR A 131 -4.69 -10.55 9.49
C TYR A 131 -3.90 -11.80 9.10
N ALA A 132 -4.52 -12.98 9.14
CA ALA A 132 -3.89 -14.25 8.80
C ALA A 132 -3.26 -14.20 7.41
N ILE A 133 -4.03 -13.74 6.42
CA ILE A 133 -3.60 -13.63 5.02
C ILE A 133 -2.45 -12.64 4.87
N ARG A 134 -2.58 -11.43 5.43
CA ARG A 134 -1.53 -10.41 5.36
C ARG A 134 -0.24 -10.88 6.04
N SER A 135 -0.35 -11.54 7.18
CA SER A 135 0.80 -12.05 7.94
C SER A 135 1.59 -13.08 7.15
N LEU A 136 0.92 -13.91 6.33
CA LEU A 136 1.55 -14.92 5.49
C LEU A 136 2.20 -14.30 4.23
N VAL A 137 1.46 -13.44 3.51
CA VAL A 137 1.91 -12.90 2.22
C VAL A 137 2.98 -11.83 2.37
N ARG A 138 2.82 -10.91 3.34
CA ARG A 138 3.72 -9.76 3.52
C ARG A 138 4.80 -10.00 4.56
N ASN A 139 4.75 -11.12 5.28
CA ASN A 139 5.57 -11.41 6.45
C ASN A 139 5.53 -10.28 7.53
N THR A 140 4.45 -9.49 7.56
CA THR A 140 4.25 -8.38 8.50
C THR A 140 3.52 -8.88 9.74
N ARG A 141 4.27 -9.41 10.71
CA ARG A 141 3.71 -9.99 11.94
C ARG A 141 3.40 -8.97 13.03
N ASP A 142 4.04 -7.79 12.95
CA ASP A 142 3.97 -6.75 13.98
C ASP A 142 2.84 -5.74 13.78
N GLU A 143 2.08 -5.85 12.68
CA GLU A 143 0.93 -5.01 12.45
C GLU A 143 -0.23 -5.40 13.38
N ARG A 144 -0.35 -4.68 14.50
CA ARG A 144 -1.40 -4.87 15.51
C ARG A 144 -2.70 -4.16 15.21
N ARG A 145 -2.86 -3.61 14.00
CA ARG A 145 -4.03 -2.80 13.64
C ARG A 145 -4.48 -3.09 12.23
N VAL A 146 -5.78 -3.35 12.10
CA VAL A 146 -6.48 -3.51 10.82
C VAL A 146 -7.73 -2.65 10.90
N TYR A 147 -7.79 -1.55 10.14
CA TYR A 147 -8.86 -0.55 10.20
C TYR A 147 -9.10 -0.03 11.63
N CYS A 148 -10.32 -0.15 12.15
CA CYS A 148 -10.70 0.22 13.51
C CYS A 148 -10.54 -0.93 14.53
N TYR A 149 -9.86 -2.01 14.16
CA TYR A 149 -9.64 -3.18 15.00
C TYR A 149 -8.19 -3.28 15.47
N GLU A 150 -8.02 -3.67 16.73
CA GLU A 150 -6.76 -4.06 17.32
C GLU A 150 -6.62 -5.57 17.25
N ILE A 151 -5.42 -6.01 16.89
CA ILE A 151 -5.05 -7.41 16.70
C ILE A 151 -3.93 -7.74 17.67
N ASP A 152 -4.15 -8.72 18.53
CA ASP A 152 -3.14 -9.22 19.46
C ASP A 152 -2.88 -10.72 19.20
N PRO A 153 -1.86 -11.05 18.38
CA PRO A 153 -1.51 -12.43 18.09
C PRO A 153 -0.97 -13.11 19.35
N LYS A 154 -1.63 -14.19 19.79
CA LYS A 154 -1.20 -14.99 20.93
C LYS A 154 -0.21 -16.06 20.53
N GLU A 155 -0.47 -16.68 19.39
CA GLU A 155 0.35 -17.76 18.85
C GLU A 155 0.24 -17.77 17.34
N VAL A 156 1.38 -17.78 16.63
CA VAL A 156 1.42 -17.86 15.17
C VAL A 156 2.54 -18.82 14.77
N ARG A 157 2.20 -19.87 14.03
CA ARG A 157 3.12 -20.92 13.57
C ARG A 157 3.16 -20.92 12.03
N PRO A 158 4.05 -20.10 11.42
CA PRO A 158 4.20 -20.06 9.97
C PRO A 158 5.22 -21.10 9.49
N LEU A 159 4.92 -21.70 8.34
CA LEU A 159 5.77 -22.60 7.57
C LEU A 159 5.80 -22.08 6.14
N SER A 160 6.98 -21.92 5.57
CA SER A 160 7.14 -21.43 4.20
C SER A 160 8.23 -22.20 3.46
N SER A 161 8.01 -22.41 2.17
CA SER A 161 8.91 -23.11 1.26
C SER A 161 8.72 -22.53 -0.13
N GLY A 162 9.65 -21.69 -0.58
CA GLY A 162 9.53 -20.94 -1.83
C GLY A 162 8.27 -20.06 -1.85
N ARG A 163 7.41 -20.23 -2.87
CA ARG A 163 6.15 -19.49 -3.05
C ARG A 163 4.98 -20.02 -2.25
N VAL A 164 5.17 -21.14 -1.55
CA VAL A 164 4.13 -21.80 -0.78
C VAL A 164 4.33 -21.50 0.69
N GLY A 165 3.25 -21.13 1.36
CA GLY A 165 3.23 -20.85 2.77
C GLY A 165 1.96 -21.37 3.44
N VAL A 166 2.10 -21.77 4.68
CA VAL A 166 1.00 -22.11 5.59
C VAL A 166 1.24 -21.37 6.89
N SER A 167 0.18 -20.87 7.51
CA SER A 167 0.26 -20.39 8.89
C SER A 167 -1.00 -20.78 9.63
N ALA A 168 -0.86 -21.17 10.89
CA ALA A 168 -1.99 -21.36 11.79
C ALA A 168 -1.67 -20.78 13.15
N GLY A 169 -2.70 -20.34 13.87
CA GLY A 169 -2.49 -19.61 15.10
C GLY A 169 -3.77 -19.17 15.81
N ARG A 170 -3.56 -18.44 16.90
CA ARG A 170 -4.59 -17.84 17.75
C ARG A 170 -4.36 -16.34 17.87
N VAL A 171 -5.43 -15.57 17.78
CA VAL A 171 -5.41 -14.12 17.77
C VAL A 171 -6.62 -13.55 18.49
N ASP A 172 -6.41 -12.55 19.33
CA ASP A 172 -7.49 -11.74 19.87
C ASP A 172 -7.74 -10.57 18.91
N VAL A 173 -9.00 -10.38 18.52
CA VAL A 173 -9.44 -9.24 17.69
C VAL A 173 -10.40 -8.39 18.50
N ARG A 174 -10.12 -7.10 18.63
CA ARG A 174 -10.92 -6.14 19.40
C ARG A 174 -11.33 -4.94 18.55
N SER A 175 -12.61 -4.58 18.57
CA SER A 175 -13.08 -3.32 18.00
C SER A 175 -12.73 -2.14 18.89
N ARG A 176 -12.10 -1.09 18.34
CA ARG A 176 -11.86 0.18 19.05
C ARG A 176 -13.12 1.05 19.14
N ILE A 177 -14.19 0.67 18.44
CA ILE A 177 -15.45 1.40 18.39
C ILE A 177 -16.42 0.86 19.45
N THR A 178 -16.69 -0.44 19.41
CA THR A 178 -17.68 -1.10 20.28
C THR A 178 -17.07 -1.84 21.46
N GLN A 179 -15.74 -1.93 21.53
CA GLN A 179 -14.99 -2.77 22.48
C GLN A 179 -15.29 -4.28 22.39
N GLU A 180 -16.08 -4.70 21.40
CA GLU A 180 -16.33 -6.10 21.13
C GLU A 180 -15.02 -6.83 20.84
N CYS A 181 -14.83 -7.99 21.47
CA CYS A 181 -13.61 -8.77 21.38
C CYS A 181 -13.96 -10.22 21.09
N ALA A 182 -13.16 -10.87 20.26
CA ALA A 182 -13.24 -12.30 20.02
C ALA A 182 -11.84 -12.92 20.06
N ASP A 183 -11.75 -14.05 20.75
CA ASP A 183 -10.60 -14.92 20.73
C ASP A 183 -10.79 -15.95 19.61
N LEU A 184 -9.93 -15.88 18.60
CA LEU A 184 -10.12 -16.57 17.33
C LEU A 184 -8.89 -17.42 17.01
N GLU A 185 -9.14 -18.59 16.43
CA GLU A 185 -8.11 -19.37 15.79
C GLU A 185 -8.27 -19.32 14.27
N PHE A 186 -7.13 -19.36 13.59
CA PHE A 186 -7.07 -19.27 12.14
C PHE A 186 -6.10 -20.29 11.55
N GLY A 187 -6.37 -20.67 10.31
CA GLY A 187 -5.44 -21.36 9.43
C GLY A 187 -5.46 -20.67 8.08
N VAL A 188 -4.31 -20.46 7.49
CA VAL A 188 -4.16 -19.83 6.17
C VAL A 188 -3.14 -20.58 5.36
N ILE A 189 -3.42 -20.68 4.06
CA ILE A 189 -2.59 -21.36 3.11
C ILE A 189 -2.48 -20.50 1.84
N HIS A 190 -1.27 -20.35 1.35
CA HIS A 190 -0.95 -19.72 0.08
C HIS A 190 -0.10 -20.70 -0.74
N PHE A 191 -0.58 -21.13 -1.90
CA PHE A 191 0.12 -22.07 -2.78
C PHE A 191 0.70 -21.40 -4.02
N GLY A 192 1.20 -20.18 -3.85
CA GLY A 192 1.68 -19.35 -4.96
C GLY A 192 0.55 -18.71 -5.76
N ASP A 193 0.93 -17.74 -6.60
CA ASP A 193 0.03 -16.93 -7.41
C ASP A 193 -1.17 -16.42 -6.59
N HIS A 194 -2.38 -16.63 -7.10
CA HIS A 194 -3.64 -16.19 -6.52
C HIS A 194 -4.33 -17.26 -5.64
N ASN A 195 -3.70 -18.43 -5.46
CA ASN A 195 -4.30 -19.56 -4.75
C ASN A 195 -4.13 -19.40 -3.24
N LEU A 196 -5.14 -18.82 -2.62
CA LEU A 196 -5.13 -18.48 -1.21
C LEU A 196 -6.45 -18.84 -0.53
N SER A 197 -6.34 -19.55 0.60
CA SER A 197 -7.48 -19.96 1.42
C SER A 197 -7.14 -19.76 2.89
N ALA A 198 -8.08 -19.18 3.63
CA ALA A 198 -7.98 -18.99 5.07
C ALA A 198 -9.26 -19.48 5.75
N GLY A 199 -9.16 -19.98 6.97
CA GLY A 199 -10.29 -20.39 7.78
C GLY A 199 -10.18 -19.74 9.15
N VAL A 200 -11.31 -19.32 9.71
CA VAL A 200 -11.37 -18.69 11.02
C VAL A 200 -12.54 -19.21 11.81
N ARG A 201 -12.32 -19.56 13.07
CA ARG A 201 -13.37 -19.90 14.04
C ARG A 201 -13.03 -19.35 15.42
N ASN A 202 -13.99 -19.42 16.34
CA ASN A 202 -13.74 -19.08 17.73
C ASN A 202 -12.75 -20.08 18.31
N PHE A 203 -11.83 -19.59 19.15
CA PHE A 203 -10.95 -20.45 19.90
C PHE A 203 -11.74 -21.15 21.00
N ASP A 204 -11.73 -22.49 20.97
CA ASP A 204 -12.44 -23.31 21.94
C ASP A 204 -11.46 -24.13 22.80
N ASP A 205 -10.53 -24.85 22.15
CA ASP A 205 -9.73 -25.90 22.77
C ASP A 205 -8.31 -25.93 22.16
N PRO A 206 -7.25 -25.80 22.99
CA PRO A 206 -5.86 -25.95 22.54
C PRO A 206 -5.59 -27.22 21.70
N GLN A 207 -6.25 -28.35 22.00
CA GLN A 207 -6.03 -29.60 21.26
C GLN A 207 -6.51 -29.53 19.81
N LYS A 208 -7.60 -28.79 19.56
CA LYS A 208 -8.11 -28.56 18.20
C LYS A 208 -7.14 -27.73 17.37
N LEU A 209 -6.54 -26.70 17.98
CA LEU A 209 -5.51 -25.88 17.34
C LEU A 209 -4.24 -26.68 17.05
N GLU A 210 -3.78 -27.51 17.99
CA GLU A 210 -2.64 -28.41 17.76
C GLU A 210 -2.91 -29.41 16.64
N GLY A 211 -4.12 -29.97 16.58
CA GLY A 211 -4.59 -30.82 15.49
C GLY A 211 -4.53 -30.10 14.14
N LEU A 212 -5.09 -28.89 14.05
CA LEU A 212 -5.03 -28.05 12.84
C LEU A 212 -3.59 -27.82 12.38
N VAL A 213 -2.72 -27.38 13.30
CA VAL A 213 -1.30 -27.11 12.98
C VAL A 213 -0.62 -28.37 12.46
N ARG A 214 -0.84 -29.52 13.12
CA ARG A 214 -0.23 -30.79 12.70
C ARG A 214 -0.71 -31.23 11.32
N ASP A 215 -2.02 -31.21 11.09
CA ASP A 215 -2.62 -31.69 9.83
C ASP A 215 -2.24 -30.79 8.64
N LEU A 216 -2.20 -29.46 8.86
CA LEU A 216 -1.72 -28.51 7.87
C LEU A 216 -0.21 -28.66 7.59
N THR A 217 0.60 -28.84 8.63
CA THR A 217 2.05 -29.08 8.50
C THR A 217 2.33 -30.36 7.73
N GLN A 218 1.60 -31.44 8.03
CA GLN A 218 1.73 -32.71 7.32
C GLN A 218 1.37 -32.56 5.85
N SER A 219 0.26 -31.89 5.54
CA SER A 219 -0.17 -31.65 4.15
C SER A 219 0.84 -30.79 3.38
N PHE A 220 1.38 -29.76 4.03
CA PHE A 220 2.42 -28.90 3.48
C PHE A 220 3.71 -29.66 3.16
N ASN A 221 4.18 -30.51 4.08
CA ASN A 221 5.40 -31.31 3.87
C ASN A 221 5.28 -32.34 2.74
N HIS A 222 4.06 -32.81 2.42
CA HIS A 222 3.81 -33.71 1.31
C HIS A 222 3.48 -32.99 -0.01
N ALA A 223 3.51 -31.65 -0.03
CA ALA A 223 3.15 -30.82 -1.18
C ALA A 223 1.76 -31.13 -1.78
N ASP A 224 0.80 -31.57 -0.95
CA ASP A 224 -0.57 -31.90 -1.38
C ASP A 224 -1.52 -30.72 -1.13
N LEU A 225 -1.65 -29.86 -2.15
CA LEU A 225 -2.56 -28.72 -2.18
C LEU A 225 -4.01 -29.10 -1.90
N THR A 226 -4.48 -30.16 -2.56
CA THR A 226 -5.89 -30.56 -2.50
C THR A 226 -6.23 -31.04 -1.10
N ASN A 227 -5.32 -31.83 -0.49
CA ASN A 227 -5.51 -32.27 0.88
C ASN A 227 -5.40 -31.10 1.87
N ALA A 228 -4.49 -30.14 1.68
CA ALA A 228 -4.36 -29.00 2.58
C ALA A 228 -5.63 -28.11 2.59
N ILE A 229 -6.21 -27.82 1.42
CA ILE A 229 -7.50 -27.10 1.33
C ILE A 229 -8.60 -27.92 2.00
N ARG A 230 -8.67 -29.23 1.73
CA ARG A 230 -9.67 -30.11 2.34
C ARG A 230 -9.55 -30.17 3.86
N VAL A 231 -8.33 -30.22 4.40
CA VAL A 231 -8.05 -30.17 5.85
C VAL A 231 -8.58 -28.86 6.42
N LEU A 232 -8.28 -27.74 5.76
CA LEU A 232 -8.78 -26.43 6.18
C LEU A 232 -10.32 -26.39 6.15
N ASP A 233 -10.96 -26.83 5.06
CA ASP A 233 -12.42 -26.89 4.96
C ASP A 233 -13.05 -27.80 6.03
N GLN A 234 -12.42 -28.94 6.36
CA GLN A 234 -12.89 -29.87 7.40
C GLN A 234 -12.81 -29.25 8.79
N HIS A 235 -11.72 -28.54 9.11
CA HIS A 235 -11.56 -27.88 10.40
C HIS A 235 -12.50 -26.68 10.54
N PHE A 236 -12.72 -25.90 9.48
CA PHE A 236 -13.48 -24.65 9.56
C PHE A 236 -14.93 -24.73 9.06
N GLN A 237 -15.38 -25.88 8.55
CA GLN A 237 -16.78 -26.19 8.18
C GLN A 237 -17.45 -25.10 7.32
N GLY A 238 -16.73 -24.56 6.34
CA GLY A 238 -17.25 -23.50 5.46
C GLY A 238 -17.07 -22.06 5.97
N SER A 239 -16.45 -21.85 7.14
CA SER A 239 -15.97 -20.53 7.58
C SER A 239 -14.64 -20.18 6.91
N THR A 240 -14.60 -20.29 5.58
CA THR A 240 -13.40 -20.10 4.76
C THR A 240 -13.46 -18.83 3.93
N TYR A 241 -12.31 -18.24 3.72
CA TYR A 241 -12.07 -16.95 3.11
C TYR A 241 -11.03 -17.11 2.01
N SER A 242 -11.21 -16.40 0.91
CA SER A 242 -10.26 -16.38 -0.20
C SER A 242 -9.79 -14.96 -0.47
N LEU A 243 -8.91 -14.80 -1.46
CA LEU A 243 -8.54 -13.49 -1.97
C LEU A 243 -9.75 -12.62 -2.35
N LYS A 244 -10.86 -13.22 -2.80
CA LYS A 244 -12.11 -12.51 -3.13
C LYS A 244 -12.90 -12.05 -1.91
N SER A 245 -12.66 -12.67 -0.75
CA SER A 245 -13.32 -12.34 0.51
C SER A 245 -12.66 -11.15 1.22
N LEU A 246 -11.47 -10.75 0.78
CA LEU A 246 -10.79 -9.56 1.28
C LEU A 246 -11.45 -8.31 0.72
N VAL A 247 -11.62 -7.30 1.57
CA VAL A 247 -12.35 -6.08 1.23
C VAL A 247 -11.39 -4.92 0.97
N GLY A 248 -11.76 -4.04 0.03
CA GLY A 248 -11.15 -2.74 -0.16
C GLY A 248 -9.67 -2.79 -0.57
N ASP A 249 -8.86 -1.95 0.08
CA ASP A 249 -7.44 -1.81 -0.27
C ASP A 249 -6.58 -3.00 0.16
N ASP A 250 -7.03 -3.84 1.11
CA ASP A 250 -6.27 -5.02 1.53
C ASP A 250 -6.10 -6.03 0.38
N GLN A 251 -7.17 -6.24 -0.41
CA GLN A 251 -7.10 -7.10 -1.59
C GLN A 251 -6.07 -6.58 -2.60
N LYS A 252 -6.08 -5.26 -2.89
CA LYS A 252 -5.12 -4.64 -3.82
C LYS A 252 -3.69 -4.75 -3.31
N GLN A 253 -3.47 -4.52 -2.02
CA GLN A 253 -2.14 -4.63 -1.42
C GLN A 253 -1.60 -6.07 -1.47
N ILE A 254 -2.45 -7.06 -1.18
CA ILE A 254 -2.05 -8.47 -1.25
C ILE A 254 -1.77 -8.88 -2.70
N ILE A 255 -2.61 -8.48 -3.66
CA ILE A 255 -2.36 -8.73 -5.09
C ILE A 255 -1.05 -8.06 -5.53
N SER A 256 -0.81 -6.82 -5.09
CA SER A 256 0.42 -6.09 -5.42
C SER A 256 1.65 -6.82 -4.88
N ALA A 257 1.62 -7.29 -3.64
CA ALA A 257 2.72 -8.06 -3.05
C ALA A 257 2.96 -9.41 -3.77
N ILE A 258 1.90 -10.10 -4.21
CA ILE A 258 2.01 -11.32 -5.02
C ILE A 258 2.66 -10.98 -6.38
N LEU A 259 2.20 -9.91 -7.04
CA LEU A 259 2.70 -9.48 -8.34
C LEU A 259 4.15 -9.01 -8.27
N GLU A 260 4.55 -8.29 -7.22
CA GLU A 260 5.93 -7.84 -7.00
C GLU A 260 6.90 -9.04 -7.01
N ASN A 261 6.56 -10.11 -6.30
CA ASN A 261 7.35 -11.33 -6.30
C ASN A 261 7.41 -11.98 -7.69
N THR A 262 6.27 -12.10 -8.37
CA THR A 262 6.22 -12.68 -9.73
C THR A 262 7.03 -11.84 -10.74
N MET A 263 6.97 -10.51 -10.64
CA MET A 263 7.71 -9.60 -11.50
C MET A 263 9.22 -9.69 -11.25
N ALA A 264 9.65 -9.79 -9.99
CA ALA A 264 11.06 -9.97 -9.64
C ALA A 264 11.64 -11.27 -10.23
N GLU A 265 10.88 -12.37 -10.21
CA GLU A 265 11.31 -13.65 -10.79
C GLU A 265 11.34 -13.63 -12.32
N ALA A 266 10.35 -13.00 -12.95
CA ALA A 266 10.33 -12.79 -14.39
C ALA A 266 11.54 -11.94 -14.81
N GLU A 267 11.85 -10.87 -14.07
CA GLU A 267 13.04 -10.05 -14.30
C GLU A 267 14.33 -10.86 -14.13
N ALA A 268 14.47 -11.68 -13.09
CA ALA A 268 15.64 -12.54 -12.90
C ALA A 268 15.82 -13.52 -14.07
N SER A 269 14.72 -14.09 -14.57
CA SER A 269 14.73 -14.99 -15.73
C SER A 269 15.16 -14.26 -17.01
N PHE A 270 14.61 -13.07 -17.27
CA PHE A 270 15.01 -12.23 -18.40
C PHE A 270 16.48 -11.81 -18.30
N ARG A 271 16.95 -11.47 -17.10
CA ARG A 271 18.35 -11.15 -16.86
C ARG A 271 19.27 -12.32 -17.17
N GLY A 272 18.91 -13.53 -16.72
CA GLY A 272 19.69 -14.73 -17.04
C GLY A 272 19.79 -15.00 -18.54
N VAL A 273 18.70 -14.82 -19.29
CA VAL A 273 18.70 -14.93 -20.76
C VAL A 273 19.58 -13.85 -21.40
N TYR A 274 19.49 -12.60 -20.93
CA TYR A 274 20.32 -11.50 -21.45
C TYR A 274 21.81 -11.74 -21.19
N GLU A 275 22.19 -12.05 -19.95
CA GLU A 275 23.59 -12.26 -19.55
C GLU A 275 24.23 -13.43 -20.31
N HIS A 276 23.50 -14.53 -20.48
CA HIS A 276 23.98 -15.70 -21.20
C HIS A 276 24.24 -15.42 -22.69
N HIS A 277 23.46 -14.52 -23.30
CA HIS A 277 23.53 -14.20 -24.73
C HIS A 277 24.15 -12.82 -25.05
N ALA A 278 24.66 -12.10 -24.06
CA ALA A 278 25.19 -10.74 -24.24
C ALA A 278 26.33 -10.66 -25.28
N ALA A 279 27.23 -11.65 -25.29
CA ALA A 279 28.32 -11.71 -26.26
C ALA A 279 27.81 -11.94 -27.70
N LEU A 280 26.80 -12.80 -27.86
CA LEU A 280 26.17 -13.05 -29.15
C LEU A 280 25.42 -11.82 -29.64
N LEU A 281 24.70 -11.11 -28.76
CA LEU A 281 24.01 -9.86 -29.08
C LEU A 281 24.98 -8.78 -29.58
N ARG A 282 26.14 -8.64 -28.92
CA ARG A 282 27.20 -7.74 -29.37
C ARG A 282 27.76 -8.16 -30.73
N PHE A 283 28.07 -9.45 -30.91
CA PHE A 283 28.57 -9.97 -32.18
C PHE A 283 27.61 -9.73 -33.35
N LEU A 284 26.31 -10.02 -33.17
CA LEU A 284 25.31 -9.79 -34.22
C LEU A 284 25.25 -8.31 -34.60
N THR A 285 25.22 -7.44 -33.61
CA THR A 285 25.15 -5.98 -33.79
C THR A 285 26.41 -5.43 -34.47
N GLU A 286 27.61 -5.82 -34.02
CA GLU A 286 28.89 -5.40 -34.59
C GLU A 286 29.04 -5.83 -36.07
N ASN A 287 28.43 -6.95 -36.44
CA ASN A 287 28.45 -7.48 -37.81
C ASN A 287 27.23 -7.04 -38.65
N ASN A 288 26.42 -6.08 -38.17
CA ASN A 288 25.20 -5.61 -38.83
C ASN A 288 24.20 -6.74 -39.18
N LEU A 289 24.17 -7.80 -38.36
CA LEU A 289 23.23 -8.91 -38.48
C LEU A 289 21.96 -8.65 -37.67
N PRO A 290 20.79 -9.09 -38.16
CA PRO A 290 19.53 -8.85 -37.46
C PRO A 290 19.49 -9.61 -36.13
N VAL A 291 19.22 -8.90 -35.03
CA VAL A 291 18.99 -9.49 -33.72
C VAL A 291 17.59 -10.11 -33.68
N PRO A 292 17.44 -11.39 -33.29
CA PRO A 292 16.12 -12.02 -33.13
C PRO A 292 15.23 -11.26 -32.15
N ALA A 293 13.96 -11.07 -32.50
CA ALA A 293 13.01 -10.28 -31.71
C ALA A 293 12.91 -10.69 -30.23
N PRO A 294 12.91 -12.00 -29.85
CA PRO A 294 12.89 -12.40 -28.45
C PRO A 294 14.12 -11.93 -27.65
N LEU A 295 15.31 -11.98 -28.24
CA LEU A 295 16.55 -11.55 -27.56
C LEU A 295 16.62 -10.02 -27.44
N ARG A 296 16.13 -9.29 -28.45
CA ARG A 296 16.02 -7.83 -28.39
C ARG A 296 15.05 -7.38 -27.29
N ALA A 297 13.86 -7.98 -27.22
CA ALA A 297 12.86 -7.65 -26.20
C ALA A 297 13.39 -7.91 -24.77
N THR A 298 14.10 -9.03 -24.56
CA THR A 298 14.75 -9.33 -23.29
C THR A 298 15.81 -8.29 -22.92
N ALA A 299 16.65 -7.88 -23.88
CA ALA A 299 17.65 -6.83 -23.67
C ALA A 299 17.01 -5.47 -23.34
N GLU A 300 15.97 -5.08 -24.09
CA GLU A 300 15.18 -3.86 -23.84
C GLU A 300 14.62 -3.84 -22.41
N TYR A 301 14.00 -4.94 -21.97
CA TYR A 301 13.46 -5.05 -20.62
C TYR A 301 14.54 -4.98 -19.54
N VAL A 302 15.62 -5.77 -19.65
CA VAL A 302 16.66 -5.87 -18.63
C VAL A 302 17.42 -4.54 -18.48
N VAL A 303 17.74 -3.88 -19.59
CA VAL A 303 18.41 -2.57 -19.55
C VAL A 303 17.50 -1.50 -18.96
N THR A 304 16.21 -1.49 -19.33
CA THR A 304 15.22 -0.57 -18.76
C THR A 304 15.08 -0.79 -17.25
N ALA A 305 14.87 -2.02 -16.80
CA ALA A 305 14.76 -2.35 -15.37
C ALA A 305 16.02 -1.98 -14.58
N SER A 306 17.20 -2.22 -15.16
CA SER A 306 18.48 -1.88 -14.53
C SER A 306 18.68 -0.37 -14.39
N LEU A 307 18.28 0.41 -15.39
CA LEU A 307 18.29 1.87 -15.33
C LEU A 307 17.32 2.39 -14.27
N ARG A 308 16.08 1.88 -14.24
CA ARG A 308 15.08 2.25 -13.23
C ARG A 308 15.59 1.99 -11.81
N LYS A 309 16.13 0.80 -11.56
CA LYS A 309 16.75 0.45 -10.28
C LYS A 309 17.92 1.37 -9.90
N ALA A 310 18.75 1.76 -10.88
CA ALA A 310 19.84 2.70 -10.65
C ALA A 310 19.35 4.12 -10.31
N PHE A 311 18.17 4.53 -10.82
CA PHE A 311 17.53 5.80 -10.49
C PHE A 311 16.80 5.78 -9.15
N GLU A 312 16.27 4.64 -8.72
CA GLU A 312 15.60 4.50 -7.44
C GLU A 312 16.58 4.49 -6.25
N SER A 313 17.80 3.97 -6.45
CA SER A 313 18.85 3.92 -5.43
C SER A 313 19.15 5.28 -4.80
N ASP A 314 19.29 5.32 -3.47
CA ASP A 314 19.79 6.48 -2.72
C ASP A 314 21.19 6.90 -3.20
N PHE A 315 21.98 5.91 -3.63
CA PHE A 315 23.29 6.10 -4.23
C PHE A 315 23.21 5.88 -5.73
N VAL A 316 22.82 6.94 -6.46
CA VAL A 316 22.89 6.96 -7.92
C VAL A 316 24.35 6.83 -8.40
N GLU A 317 24.72 5.72 -9.03
CA GLU A 317 26.07 5.52 -9.57
C GLU A 317 26.14 5.90 -11.05
N LEU A 318 26.85 7.00 -11.34
CA LEU A 318 26.94 7.58 -12.68
C LEU A 318 27.57 6.64 -13.70
N ASP A 319 28.62 5.91 -13.32
CA ASP A 319 29.32 4.98 -14.23
C ASP A 319 28.42 3.80 -14.62
N THR A 320 27.64 3.31 -13.67
CA THR A 320 26.64 2.25 -13.89
C THR A 320 25.57 2.70 -14.87
N ILE A 321 25.01 3.90 -14.71
CA ILE A 321 24.02 4.45 -15.65
C ILE A 321 24.62 4.66 -17.04
N ARG A 322 25.83 5.24 -17.12
CA ARG A 322 26.55 5.44 -18.41
C ARG A 322 26.76 4.12 -19.15
N SER A 323 27.14 3.07 -18.43
CA SER A 323 27.31 1.72 -18.99
C SER A 323 26.01 1.21 -19.62
N PHE A 324 24.88 1.32 -18.92
CA PHE A 324 23.59 0.87 -19.44
C PHE A 324 23.09 1.70 -20.63
N VAL A 325 23.28 3.02 -20.60
CA VAL A 325 22.93 3.91 -21.72
C VAL A 325 23.79 3.59 -22.95
N HIS A 326 25.09 3.35 -22.76
CA HIS A 326 25.98 2.95 -23.84
C HIS A 326 25.59 1.60 -24.44
N GLN A 327 25.26 0.60 -23.60
CA GLN A 327 24.77 -0.70 -24.04
C GLN A 327 23.47 -0.57 -24.85
N ALA A 328 22.52 0.25 -24.39
CA ALA A 328 21.26 0.48 -25.11
C ALA A 328 21.49 1.07 -26.51
N ARG A 329 22.44 2.01 -26.63
CA ARG A 329 22.82 2.61 -27.91
C ARG A 329 23.48 1.62 -28.85
N GLN A 330 24.45 0.87 -28.33
CA GLN A 330 25.16 -0.13 -29.12
C GLN A 330 24.17 -1.12 -29.72
N LEU A 331 23.24 -1.65 -28.91
CA LEU A 331 22.28 -2.66 -29.33
C LEU A 331 21.03 -2.10 -30.04
N HIS A 332 20.96 -0.78 -30.27
CA HIS A 332 19.80 -0.09 -30.85
C HIS A 332 18.47 -0.45 -30.17
N LEU A 333 18.47 -0.48 -28.83
CA LEU A 333 17.30 -0.86 -28.03
C LEU A 333 16.26 0.26 -27.99
N ASN A 334 14.98 -0.10 -28.10
CA ASN A 334 13.88 0.83 -27.84
C ASN A 334 13.58 0.88 -26.34
N LEU A 335 14.09 1.90 -25.66
CA LEU A 335 13.81 2.12 -24.24
C LEU A 335 12.48 2.84 -24.04
N ASP A 336 11.81 2.57 -22.90
CA ASP A 336 10.66 3.35 -22.45
C ASP A 336 11.12 4.72 -21.92
N ASN A 337 11.34 5.62 -22.88
CA ASN A 337 11.84 6.97 -22.67
C ASN A 337 10.92 7.79 -21.75
N THR A 338 9.61 7.54 -21.75
CA THR A 338 8.66 8.28 -20.92
C THR A 338 8.79 7.89 -19.46
N THR A 339 8.79 6.58 -19.16
CA THR A 339 8.96 6.08 -17.79
C THR A 339 10.35 6.40 -17.24
N LEU A 340 11.41 6.19 -18.04
CA LEU A 340 12.78 6.50 -17.63
C LEU A 340 13.01 7.99 -17.38
N GLY A 341 12.40 8.87 -18.19
CA GLY A 341 12.45 10.32 -18.00
C GLY A 341 11.82 10.75 -16.68
N TYR A 342 10.66 10.16 -16.34
CA TYR A 342 9.97 10.39 -15.06
C TYR A 342 10.79 9.90 -13.86
N ASP A 343 11.32 8.67 -13.92
CA ASP A 343 12.11 8.08 -12.83
C ASP A 343 13.41 8.86 -12.58
N LEU A 344 14.09 9.31 -13.64
CA LEU A 344 15.28 10.14 -13.54
C LEU A 344 14.97 11.53 -12.97
N ALA A 345 13.87 12.17 -13.39
CA ALA A 345 13.43 13.44 -12.82
C ALA A 345 13.17 13.35 -11.31
N ASN A 346 12.52 12.27 -10.88
CA ASN A 346 12.29 12.00 -9.45
C ASN A 346 13.60 11.77 -8.70
N ALA A 347 14.55 11.02 -9.27
CA ALA A 347 15.86 10.77 -8.66
C ALA A 347 16.64 12.07 -8.44
N ILE A 348 16.69 12.94 -9.47
CA ILE A 348 17.33 14.26 -9.38
C ILE A 348 16.63 15.13 -8.33
N THR A 349 15.29 15.11 -8.30
CA THR A 349 14.50 15.86 -7.30
C THR A 349 14.83 15.40 -5.87
N ARG A 350 14.89 14.09 -5.60
CA ARG A 350 15.26 13.57 -4.28
C ARG A 350 16.65 14.02 -3.86
N LEU A 351 17.65 13.89 -4.74
CA LEU A 351 19.01 14.35 -4.46
C LEU A 351 19.08 15.87 -4.21
N MET A 352 18.28 16.66 -4.94
CA MET A 352 18.19 18.10 -4.74
C MET A 352 17.53 18.47 -3.40
N GLN A 353 16.54 17.70 -2.95
CA GLN A 353 15.95 17.85 -1.61
C GLN A 353 16.99 17.56 -0.52
N THR A 354 17.73 16.46 -0.63
CA THR A 354 18.83 16.17 0.30
C THR A 354 19.89 17.27 0.31
N LEU A 355 20.22 17.85 -0.85
CA LEU A 355 21.14 18.99 -0.93
C LEU A 355 20.57 20.24 -0.24
N SER A 356 19.26 20.47 -0.29
CA SER A 356 18.63 21.59 0.40
C SER A 356 18.69 21.48 1.93
N GLU A 357 18.72 20.25 2.45
CA GLU A 357 18.88 19.96 3.88
C GLU A 357 20.35 19.97 4.32
N GLN A 358 21.28 19.70 3.40
CA GLN A 358 22.74 19.68 3.64
C GLN A 358 23.49 20.52 2.60
N PRO A 359 23.33 21.87 2.59
CA PRO A 359 23.86 22.72 1.54
C PRO A 359 25.39 22.62 1.38
N GLU A 360 26.13 22.39 2.45
CA GLU A 360 27.60 22.29 2.48
C GLU A 360 28.18 21.08 1.75
N ASN A 361 27.35 20.11 1.35
CA ASN A 361 27.78 18.87 0.72
C ASN A 361 28.19 19.07 -0.76
N THR A 362 29.42 19.55 -0.99
CA THR A 362 29.99 19.77 -2.33
C THR A 362 30.07 18.48 -3.18
N GLY A 363 30.20 17.31 -2.54
CA GLY A 363 30.17 16.02 -3.22
C GLY A 363 28.82 15.73 -3.87
N LEU A 364 27.72 16.06 -3.19
CA LEU A 364 26.37 15.92 -3.72
C LEU A 364 26.09 16.90 -4.87
N ILE A 365 26.63 18.13 -4.79
CA ILE A 365 26.58 19.11 -5.88
C ILE A 365 27.29 18.56 -7.12
N ALA A 366 28.53 18.07 -6.98
CA ALA A 366 29.29 17.50 -8.10
C ALA A 366 28.56 16.30 -8.73
N LYS A 367 27.93 15.46 -7.89
CA LYS A 367 27.12 14.33 -8.33
C LYS A 367 25.89 14.78 -9.14
N LEU A 368 25.13 15.75 -8.65
CA LEU A 368 23.98 16.33 -9.36
C LEU A 368 24.38 16.94 -10.72
N VAL A 369 25.50 17.67 -10.76
CA VAL A 369 26.07 18.19 -12.02
C VAL A 369 26.39 17.04 -12.98
N GLY A 370 27.01 15.96 -12.50
CA GLY A 370 27.31 14.78 -13.30
C GLY A 370 26.05 14.12 -13.89
N ILE A 371 24.97 14.03 -13.11
CA ILE A 371 23.67 13.49 -13.57
C ILE A 371 23.04 14.41 -14.61
N LEU A 372 23.05 15.74 -14.39
CA LEU A 372 22.48 16.71 -15.33
C LEU A 372 23.26 16.77 -16.65
N LYS A 373 24.58 16.58 -16.62
CA LYS A 373 25.38 16.41 -17.85
C LYS A 373 24.94 15.15 -18.61
N LEU A 374 24.71 14.05 -17.89
CA LEU A 374 24.20 12.83 -18.50
C LEU A 374 22.79 13.01 -19.10
N VAL A 375 21.90 13.76 -18.44
CA VAL A 375 20.56 14.10 -18.98
C VAL A 375 20.67 14.75 -20.36
N ARG A 376 21.65 15.64 -20.57
CA ARG A 376 21.89 16.29 -21.87
C ARG A 376 22.38 15.31 -22.94
N GLU A 377 23.04 14.23 -22.52
CA GLU A 377 23.46 13.18 -23.43
C GLU A 377 22.30 12.26 -23.80
N LEU A 378 21.24 12.14 -23.00
CA LEU A 378 20.12 11.23 -23.26
C LEU A 378 19.20 11.74 -24.38
N ASN A 379 18.66 10.81 -25.18
CA ASN A 379 17.77 11.12 -26.31
C ASN A 379 16.28 11.19 -25.90
N PHE A 380 15.98 11.47 -24.63
CA PHE A 380 14.60 11.57 -24.13
C PHE A 380 14.42 12.75 -23.17
N PRO A 381 13.21 13.33 -23.11
CA PRO A 381 12.95 14.50 -22.27
C PRO A 381 12.92 14.11 -20.79
N VAL A 382 13.53 14.96 -19.96
CA VAL A 382 13.49 14.87 -18.49
C VAL A 382 12.94 16.20 -17.97
N ASP A 383 11.84 16.15 -17.22
CA ASP A 383 11.25 17.35 -16.62
C ASP A 383 12.01 17.75 -15.34
N LEU A 384 12.74 18.86 -15.41
CA LEU A 384 13.55 19.38 -14.31
C LEU A 384 12.84 20.47 -13.50
N TRP A 385 11.56 20.78 -13.77
CA TRP A 385 10.86 21.91 -13.17
C TRP A 385 10.88 21.91 -11.63
N ARG A 386 10.65 20.75 -11.00
CA ARG A 386 10.71 20.61 -9.53
C ARG A 386 12.12 20.87 -8.99
N THR A 387 13.13 20.28 -9.61
CA THR A 387 14.55 20.49 -9.25
C THR A 387 14.95 21.95 -9.39
N GLN A 388 14.52 22.62 -10.47
CA GLN A 388 14.78 24.04 -10.72
C GLN A 388 14.18 24.94 -9.64
N ASN A 389 12.96 24.66 -9.18
CA ASN A 389 12.33 25.41 -8.10
C ASN A 389 13.08 25.24 -6.77
N ILE A 390 13.49 24.01 -6.41
CA ILE A 390 14.28 23.78 -5.19
C ILE A 390 15.61 24.55 -5.26
N TYR A 391 16.30 24.53 -6.41
CA TYR A 391 17.52 25.31 -6.60
C TYR A 391 17.28 26.80 -6.45
N TYR A 392 16.19 27.32 -7.02
CA TYR A 392 15.83 28.74 -6.92
C TYR A 392 15.53 29.16 -5.47
N ASP A 393 14.82 28.32 -4.72
CA ASP A 393 14.55 28.57 -3.29
C ASP A 393 15.85 28.54 -2.47
N MET A 394 16.74 27.58 -2.73
CA MET A 394 18.08 27.54 -2.13
C MET A 394 18.88 28.81 -2.47
N LEU A 395 18.87 29.25 -3.73
CA LEU A 395 19.59 30.45 -4.16
C LEU A 395 19.14 31.69 -3.36
N ARG A 396 17.84 31.83 -3.10
CA ARG A 396 17.27 32.94 -2.31
C ARG A 396 17.59 32.84 -0.82
N ASN A 397 17.61 31.63 -0.26
CA ASN A 397 17.81 31.41 1.17
C ASN A 397 19.29 31.39 1.58
N VAL A 398 20.18 30.98 0.66
CA VAL A 398 21.63 30.92 0.88
C VAL A 398 22.32 32.25 0.55
N GLU A 399 21.62 33.17 -0.15
CA GLU A 399 22.11 34.51 -0.49
C GLU A 399 22.77 35.29 0.67
N PRO A 400 22.19 35.32 1.89
CA PRO A 400 22.75 36.06 3.02
C PRO A 400 23.99 35.39 3.66
N HIS A 401 24.27 34.12 3.35
CA HIS A 401 25.26 33.30 4.05
C HIS A 401 26.44 32.85 3.16
N PHE A 402 26.53 33.34 1.92
CA PHE A 402 27.58 32.96 0.96
C PHE A 402 29.01 33.08 1.53
N ALA A 403 29.27 34.11 2.34
CA ALA A 403 30.59 34.35 2.94
C ALA A 403 31.02 33.24 3.92
N ASN A 404 30.08 32.54 4.56
CA ASN A 404 30.40 31.47 5.51
C ASN A 404 30.68 30.13 4.82
N PHE A 405 30.13 29.89 3.63
CA PHE A 405 30.33 28.65 2.87
C PHE A 405 31.56 28.68 1.95
N ASP A 406 32.04 29.86 1.57
CA ASP A 406 33.14 30.03 0.60
C ASP A 406 34.54 30.04 1.25
N GLN A 407 34.65 30.01 2.58
CA GLN A 407 35.94 30.21 3.27
C GLN A 407 36.98 29.08 3.04
N GLU A 408 36.61 27.88 2.57
CA GLU A 408 37.64 26.82 2.34
C GLU A 408 37.43 25.87 1.13
N ARG A 409 36.33 25.87 0.36
CA ARG A 409 36.04 24.70 -0.54
C ARG A 409 35.47 24.96 -1.93
N GLY A 410 35.46 26.19 -2.45
CA GLY A 410 34.97 26.47 -3.82
C GLY A 410 33.49 26.12 -4.00
N TRP A 411 32.71 26.21 -2.92
CA TRP A 411 31.29 25.86 -2.90
C TRP A 411 30.48 26.71 -3.89
N VAL A 412 30.74 28.02 -3.92
CA VAL A 412 30.04 28.96 -4.82
C VAL A 412 30.26 28.61 -6.28
N SER A 413 31.45 28.13 -6.66
CA SER A 413 31.71 27.65 -8.02
C SER A 413 30.94 26.38 -8.36
N CYS A 414 30.90 25.39 -7.46
CA CYS A 414 30.14 24.16 -7.68
C CYS A 414 28.63 24.44 -7.75
N PHE A 415 28.11 25.28 -6.85
CA PHE A 415 26.70 25.66 -6.82
C PHE A 415 26.29 26.48 -8.06
N ARG A 416 27.19 27.30 -8.59
CA ARG A 416 26.99 27.98 -9.88
C ARG A 416 26.93 26.99 -11.04
N GLU A 417 27.89 26.06 -11.11
CA GLU A 417 27.91 25.02 -12.15
C GLU A 417 26.63 24.18 -12.14
N LEU A 418 26.06 23.91 -10.96
CA LEU A 418 24.76 23.27 -10.83
C LEU A 418 23.62 24.09 -11.44
N GLY A 419 23.56 25.40 -11.17
CA GLY A 419 22.53 26.28 -11.75
C GLY A 419 22.66 26.44 -13.27
N GLU A 420 23.89 26.52 -13.80
CA GLU A 420 24.17 26.50 -15.24
C GLU A 420 23.76 25.15 -15.87
N SER A 421 23.97 24.06 -15.15
CA SER A 421 23.56 22.71 -15.57
C SER A 421 22.03 22.59 -15.65
N LEU A 422 21.30 23.27 -14.75
CA LEU A 422 19.84 23.39 -14.72
C LEU A 422 19.26 24.42 -15.72
N MET A 423 20.11 25.10 -16.51
CA MET A 423 19.70 26.17 -17.43
C MET A 423 19.03 27.37 -16.73
N LEU A 424 19.44 27.67 -15.48
CA LEU A 424 18.98 28.84 -14.73
C LEU A 424 19.99 29.98 -14.85
N ARG A 425 19.50 31.22 -14.80
CA ARG A 425 20.38 32.40 -14.73
C ARG A 425 20.95 32.54 -13.32
N VAL A 426 22.28 32.52 -13.22
CA VAL A 426 23.03 32.55 -11.95
C VAL A 426 23.97 33.75 -11.84
N ASP A 427 23.71 34.82 -12.61
CA ASP A 427 24.56 36.02 -12.71
C ASP A 427 24.84 36.70 -11.35
N GLN A 428 23.92 36.55 -10.40
CA GLN A 428 24.00 37.05 -9.03
C GLN A 428 25.15 36.39 -8.24
N LEU A 429 25.43 35.11 -8.50
CA LEU A 429 26.55 34.38 -7.90
C LEU A 429 27.90 34.84 -8.46
N ALA A 430 27.94 35.48 -9.63
CA ALA A 430 29.17 36.03 -10.22
C ALA A 430 29.64 37.30 -9.52
N GLN A 431 28.73 38.10 -8.97
CA GLN A 431 29.01 39.37 -8.29
C GLN A 431 29.47 39.18 -6.83
N ALA A 432 29.08 38.09 -6.16
CA ALA A 432 29.52 37.79 -4.79
C ALA A 432 31.05 37.62 -4.64
N ARG A 433 31.76 37.25 -5.72
CA ARG A 433 33.24 37.18 -5.76
C ARG A 433 33.93 38.55 -5.70
N MET A 434 33.20 39.65 -5.88
CA MET A 434 33.76 41.00 -6.04
C MET A 434 33.54 41.94 -4.85
N MET A 435 32.86 41.52 -3.78
CA MET A 435 32.81 42.34 -2.56
C MET A 435 33.99 41.95 -1.65
N PRO A 436 34.99 42.84 -1.44
CA PRO A 436 36.00 42.59 -0.44
C PRO A 436 35.32 42.58 0.93
N VAL A 437 35.75 41.65 1.79
CA VAL A 437 35.40 41.64 3.20
C VAL A 437 35.83 43.00 3.78
N ALA A 438 34.85 43.87 4.08
CA ALA A 438 35.11 45.09 4.80
C ALA A 438 35.57 44.70 6.21
N ALA A 439 36.80 45.06 6.55
CA ALA A 439 37.44 44.86 7.84
C ALA A 439 36.75 45.63 8.97
#